data_AF-A0A351WYD5-F1
#
_entry.id   AF-A0A351WYD5-F1
#
_cell.length_a   1.000
_cell.length_b   1.000
_cell.length_c   1.000
_cell.angle_alpha   90.00
_cell.angle_beta   90.00
_cell.angle_gamma   90.00
#
_symmetry.space_group_name_H-M   'P 1'
#
loop_
_entity.id
_entity.type
_entity.pdbx_description
1 polymer ?
#
loop_
_entity_poly.entity_id
_entity_poly.type
_entity_poly.pdbx_seq_one_letter_code
_entity_poly.pdbx_strand_id
1 'polypeptide(L)'
;MKIRTLLTLLLLFIAAQAASAGEDWKMELYKRAEALSIALDKAEADILTRHEPKMAEFYTVYTPYQDAIRRMERYVFEKQLKDNPGSIDWKDFKKWAWGWSFGTKEQENLAVEDSAYRALREQFLGKKEVMKRAQALTRMRNKVYEQHSAELAPLEEKLFNDLKALQAEVDRRMSNTPQEQSR
;
A
#
# COMPACT_ATOMS: atom_id res chain seq x y z
N MET A 1 -14.25 27.63 -8.48
CA MET A 1 -14.93 26.65 -7.61
C MET A 1 -14.17 25.33 -7.69
N LYS A 2 -13.80 24.71 -6.55
CA LYS A 2 -12.91 23.54 -6.56
C LYS A 2 -13.72 22.28 -6.88
N ILE A 3 -13.26 21.52 -7.87
CA ILE A 3 -13.63 20.12 -8.19
C ILE A 3 -13.75 19.24 -6.92
N ARG A 4 -12.95 19.55 -5.90
CA ARG A 4 -13.00 18.93 -4.56
C ARG A 4 -14.40 18.93 -3.93
N THR A 5 -15.20 19.98 -4.07
CA THR A 5 -16.51 20.07 -3.39
C THR A 5 -17.58 19.20 -4.08
N LEU A 6 -17.47 19.01 -5.39
CA LEU A 6 -18.35 18.10 -6.15
C LEU A 6 -17.97 16.62 -5.95
N LEU A 7 -16.68 16.33 -5.76
CA LEU A 7 -16.20 15.00 -5.37
C LEU A 7 -16.69 14.59 -3.98
N THR A 8 -16.70 15.50 -3.00
CA THR A 8 -17.16 15.19 -1.64
C THR A 8 -18.66 14.83 -1.58
N LEU A 9 -19.49 15.45 -2.42
CA LEU A 9 -20.94 15.19 -2.45
C LEU A 9 -21.29 13.90 -3.22
N LEU A 10 -20.50 13.52 -4.23
CA LEU A 10 -20.68 12.25 -4.95
C LEU A 10 -20.25 11.04 -4.10
N LEU A 11 -19.26 11.23 -3.21
CA LEU A 11 -18.71 10.18 -2.33
C LEU A 11 -19.67 9.79 -1.17
N LEU A 12 -20.60 10.67 -0.82
CA LEU A 12 -21.63 10.45 0.21
C LEU A 12 -22.81 9.60 -0.28
N PHE A 13 -23.04 9.48 -1.59
CA PHE A 13 -24.22 8.77 -2.14
C PHE A 13 -24.02 7.26 -2.31
N ILE A 14 -22.77 6.80 -2.35
CA ILE A 14 -22.40 5.40 -2.69
C ILE A 14 -21.96 4.65 -1.42
N ALA A 15 -22.53 4.99 -0.26
CA ALA A 15 -22.21 4.36 1.03
C ALA A 15 -23.18 3.23 1.42
N ALA A 16 -24.10 2.86 0.52
CA ALA A 16 -25.05 1.80 0.78
C ALA A 16 -24.86 0.66 -0.23
N GLN A 17 -24.34 -0.47 0.28
CA GLN A 17 -24.42 -1.85 -0.23
C GLN A 17 -23.06 -2.47 -0.56
N ALA A 18 -22.68 -3.48 0.23
CA ALA A 18 -22.71 -4.89 -0.18
C ALA A 18 -21.78 -5.71 0.72
N ALA A 19 -22.38 -6.65 1.46
CA ALA A 19 -21.69 -7.71 2.18
C ALA A 19 -21.83 -9.03 1.39
N SER A 20 -20.74 -9.81 1.42
CA SER A 20 -20.58 -11.23 1.10
C SER A 20 -20.94 -11.75 -0.30
N ALA A 21 -19.92 -11.91 -1.16
CA ALA A 21 -19.67 -13.08 -2.01
C ALA A 21 -18.28 -12.93 -2.69
N GLY A 22 -17.42 -13.97 -2.64
CA GLY A 22 -16.25 -14.09 -3.52
C GLY A 22 -15.01 -13.25 -3.19
N GLU A 23 -14.57 -13.23 -1.93
CA GLU A 23 -13.48 -12.36 -1.45
C GLU A 23 -12.07 -12.66 -2.01
N ASP A 24 -11.89 -13.72 -2.78
CA ASP A 24 -10.61 -14.08 -3.41
C ASP A 24 -10.07 -12.97 -4.33
N TRP A 25 -10.97 -12.27 -5.03
CA TRP A 25 -10.54 -11.18 -5.90
C TRP A 25 -10.01 -9.97 -5.14
N LYS A 26 -10.49 -9.74 -3.91
CA LYS A 26 -9.99 -8.66 -3.05
C LYS A 26 -8.53 -8.92 -2.70
N MET A 27 -8.21 -10.17 -2.38
CA MET A 27 -6.83 -10.63 -2.15
C MET A 27 -5.98 -10.58 -3.41
N GLU A 28 -6.54 -10.95 -4.57
CA GLU A 28 -5.86 -10.84 -5.87
C GLU A 28 -5.48 -9.39 -6.19
N LEU A 29 -6.41 -8.45 -6.05
CA LEU A 29 -6.17 -7.04 -6.33
C LEU A 29 -5.17 -6.43 -5.34
N TYR A 30 -5.22 -6.81 -4.07
CA TYR A 30 -4.21 -6.42 -3.08
C TYR A 30 -2.81 -6.90 -3.49
N LYS A 31 -2.66 -8.20 -3.82
CA LYS A 31 -1.38 -8.78 -4.27
C LYS A 31 -0.85 -8.10 -5.54
N ARG A 32 -1.73 -7.71 -6.46
CA ARG A 32 -1.35 -6.97 -7.67
C ARG A 32 -0.85 -5.56 -7.34
N ALA A 33 -1.52 -4.84 -6.43
CA ALA A 33 -1.06 -3.54 -5.97
C ALA A 33 0.30 -3.63 -5.26
N GLU A 34 0.48 -4.64 -4.40
CA GLU A 34 1.75 -4.90 -3.73
C GLU A 34 2.88 -5.22 -4.71
N ALA A 35 2.61 -6.06 -5.73
CA ALA A 35 3.59 -6.38 -6.77
C ALA A 35 4.02 -5.14 -7.56
N LEU A 36 3.09 -4.22 -7.84
CA LEU A 36 3.39 -2.94 -8.48
C LEU A 36 4.28 -2.04 -7.59
N SER A 37 4.01 -2.00 -6.28
CA SER A 37 4.88 -1.29 -5.31
C SER A 37 6.29 -1.87 -5.29
N ILE A 38 6.43 -3.20 -5.22
CA ILE A 38 7.75 -3.88 -5.25
C ILE A 38 8.49 -3.59 -6.55
N ALA A 39 7.79 -3.59 -7.68
CA ALA A 39 8.39 -3.29 -8.98
C ALA A 39 8.92 -1.86 -9.05
N LEU A 40 8.20 -0.88 -8.48
CA LEU A 40 8.67 0.51 -8.40
C LEU A 40 9.92 0.62 -7.51
N ASP A 41 9.90 0.06 -6.30
CA ASP A 41 11.05 0.09 -5.39
C ASP A 41 12.32 -0.46 -6.07
N LYS A 42 12.17 -1.56 -6.80
CA LYS A 42 13.28 -2.18 -7.54
C LYS A 42 13.77 -1.28 -8.67
N ALA A 43 12.86 -0.72 -9.46
CA ALA A 43 13.23 0.18 -10.55
C ALA A 43 13.90 1.46 -10.05
N GLU A 44 13.39 2.03 -8.95
CA GLU A 44 14.03 3.16 -8.27
C GLU A 44 15.44 2.78 -7.80
N ALA A 45 15.59 1.63 -7.13
CA ALA A 45 16.87 1.14 -6.67
C ALA A 45 17.88 0.97 -7.80
N ASP A 46 17.45 0.40 -8.93
CA ASP A 46 18.28 0.22 -10.12
C ASP A 46 18.69 1.57 -10.72
N ILE A 47 17.79 2.55 -10.79
CA ILE A 47 18.11 3.89 -11.31
C ILE A 47 19.08 4.61 -10.38
N LEU A 48 18.75 4.73 -9.10
CA LEU A 48 19.55 5.52 -8.16
C LEU A 48 20.92 4.89 -7.92
N THR A 49 21.04 3.56 -7.91
CA THR A 49 22.33 2.87 -7.74
C THR A 49 23.24 3.02 -8.95
N ARG A 50 22.69 3.12 -10.18
CA ARG A 50 23.49 3.42 -11.37
C ARG A 50 24.13 4.81 -11.32
N HIS A 51 23.41 5.80 -10.77
CA HIS A 51 23.89 7.18 -10.67
C HIS A 51 24.76 7.44 -9.44
N GLU A 52 24.50 6.73 -8.34
CA GLU A 52 25.30 6.79 -7.11
C GLU A 52 25.43 5.38 -6.51
N PRO A 53 26.55 4.67 -6.72
CA PRO A 53 26.74 3.30 -6.23
C PRO A 53 26.56 3.13 -4.71
N LYS A 54 26.80 4.19 -3.91
CA LYS A 54 26.53 4.15 -2.46
C LYS A 54 25.04 3.99 -2.13
N MET A 55 24.14 4.22 -3.08
CA MET A 55 22.72 3.90 -2.93
C MET A 55 22.47 2.40 -2.71
N ALA A 56 23.37 1.52 -3.15
CA ALA A 56 23.27 0.10 -2.81
C ALA A 56 23.19 -0.12 -1.29
N GLU A 57 23.99 0.62 -0.51
CA GLU A 57 23.98 0.55 0.97
C GLU A 57 22.62 0.97 1.55
N PHE A 58 22.01 2.03 0.99
CA PHE A 58 20.66 2.44 1.39
C PHE A 58 19.65 1.33 1.14
N TYR A 59 19.62 0.75 -0.07
CA TYR A 59 18.64 -0.27 -0.42
C TYR A 59 18.82 -1.60 0.32
N THR A 60 20.04 -1.93 0.80
CA THR A 60 20.24 -3.07 1.69
C THR A 60 19.47 -2.95 3.02
N VAL A 61 19.17 -1.72 3.45
CA VAL A 61 18.39 -1.44 4.67
C VAL A 61 16.93 -1.15 4.34
N TYR A 62 16.68 -0.34 3.30
CA TYR A 62 15.35 0.13 2.93
C TYR A 62 14.44 -1.00 2.44
N THR A 63 14.93 -1.88 1.57
CA THR A 63 14.09 -2.95 1.00
C THR A 63 13.57 -3.91 2.09
N PRO A 64 14.41 -4.45 3.01
CA PRO A 64 13.89 -5.25 4.11
C PRO A 64 12.94 -4.50 5.06
N TYR A 65 13.11 -3.19 5.20
CA TYR A 65 12.20 -2.36 6.00
C TYR A 65 10.83 -2.23 5.33
N GLN A 66 10.77 -1.95 4.03
CA GLN A 66 9.50 -1.91 3.27
C GLN A 66 8.82 -3.28 3.21
N ASP A 67 9.58 -4.37 3.09
CA ASP A 67 9.01 -5.72 3.11
C ASP A 67 8.39 -6.07 4.46
N ALA A 68 9.00 -5.63 5.57
CA ALA A 68 8.41 -5.80 6.90
C ALA A 68 7.09 -5.02 7.04
N ILE A 69 7.02 -3.83 6.47
CA ILE A 69 5.78 -3.02 6.37
C ILE A 69 4.70 -3.80 5.62
N ARG A 70 4.99 -4.22 4.38
CA ARG A 70 4.05 -4.96 3.52
C ARG A 70 3.50 -6.22 4.17
N ARG A 71 4.35 -6.98 4.88
CA ARG A 71 3.92 -8.19 5.60
C ARG A 71 2.89 -7.88 6.69
N MET A 72 3.11 -6.81 7.44
CA MET A 72 2.16 -6.40 8.47
C MET A 72 0.86 -5.86 7.86
N GLU A 73 0.94 -5.10 6.78
CA GLU A 73 -0.23 -4.58 6.08
C GLU A 73 -1.06 -5.70 5.48
N ARG A 74 -0.42 -6.66 4.82
CA ARG A 74 -1.07 -7.84 4.27
C ARG A 74 -1.77 -8.62 5.37
N TYR A 75 -1.11 -8.80 6.51
CA TYR A 75 -1.71 -9.49 7.65
C TYR A 75 -2.98 -8.78 8.14
N VAL A 76 -2.93 -7.46 8.33
CA VAL A 76 -4.10 -6.67 8.74
C VAL A 76 -5.21 -6.77 7.71
N PHE A 77 -4.87 -6.68 6.43
CA PHE A 77 -5.81 -6.78 5.33
C PHE A 77 -6.46 -8.16 5.25
N GLU A 78 -5.68 -9.24 5.31
CA GLU A 78 -6.16 -10.63 5.34
C GLU A 78 -7.08 -10.87 6.55
N LYS A 79 -6.70 -10.37 7.73
CA LYS A 79 -7.50 -10.49 8.94
C LYS A 79 -8.81 -9.72 8.83
N GLN A 80 -8.78 -8.47 8.37
CA GLN A 80 -10.00 -7.67 8.14
C GLN A 80 -10.90 -8.31 7.09
N LEU A 81 -10.32 -8.86 6.02
CA LEU A 81 -11.07 -9.56 4.98
C LEU A 81 -11.80 -10.78 5.57
N LYS A 82 -11.13 -11.56 6.41
CA LYS A 82 -11.72 -12.75 7.04
C LYS A 82 -12.75 -12.43 8.12
N ASP A 83 -12.42 -11.50 9.01
CA ASP A 83 -13.18 -11.25 10.24
C ASP A 83 -14.34 -10.26 10.00
N ASN A 84 -14.17 -9.29 9.09
CA ASN A 84 -15.20 -8.32 8.75
C ASN A 84 -15.02 -7.77 7.31
N PRO A 85 -15.32 -8.58 6.28
CA PRO A 85 -15.04 -8.21 4.88
C PRO A 85 -15.75 -6.97 4.36
N GLY A 86 -16.82 -6.53 5.03
CA GLY A 86 -17.54 -5.29 4.74
C GLY A 86 -16.89 -4.03 5.33
N SER A 87 -15.90 -4.19 6.22
CA SER A 87 -15.15 -3.07 6.83
C SER A 87 -13.97 -2.57 5.99
N ILE A 88 -13.60 -3.30 4.93
CA ILE A 88 -12.55 -2.86 4.03
C ILE A 88 -13.09 -1.70 3.20
N ASP A 89 -12.66 -0.49 3.53
CA ASP A 89 -12.97 0.70 2.75
C ASP A 89 -12.12 0.75 1.47
N TRP A 90 -12.73 0.30 0.38
CA TRP A 90 -12.15 0.35 -0.97
C TRP A 90 -12.15 1.76 -1.58
N LYS A 91 -12.87 2.73 -0.99
CA LYS A 91 -12.82 4.13 -1.44
C LYS A 91 -11.48 4.78 -1.13
N ASP A 92 -10.70 4.16 -0.26
CA ASP A 92 -9.32 4.52 0.06
C ASP A 92 -8.33 3.42 -0.38
N PHE A 93 -8.55 2.81 -1.55
CA PHE A 93 -7.61 1.84 -2.14
C PHE A 93 -6.19 2.41 -2.27
N LYS A 94 -6.03 3.71 -2.53
CA LYS A 94 -4.72 4.38 -2.53
C LYS A 94 -4.01 4.23 -1.20
N LYS A 95 -4.76 4.24 -0.12
CA LYS A 95 -4.25 4.03 1.22
C LYS A 95 -3.68 2.59 1.32
N TRP A 96 -4.40 1.58 0.83
CA TRP A 96 -3.90 0.20 0.79
C TRP A 96 -2.76 -0.07 -0.20
N ALA A 97 -2.73 0.65 -1.33
CA ALA A 97 -1.76 0.43 -2.41
C ALA A 97 -0.42 1.19 -2.24
N TRP A 98 -0.38 2.22 -1.39
CA TRP A 98 0.79 3.08 -1.18
C TRP A 98 1.51 2.84 0.15
N GLY A 99 1.07 1.85 0.93
CA GLY A 99 1.54 1.60 2.29
C GLY A 99 0.89 2.58 3.29
N TRP A 100 0.16 2.05 4.26
CA TRP A 100 -0.52 2.84 5.29
C TRP A 100 0.43 3.35 6.36
N SER A 101 -0.09 4.38 7.03
CA SER A 101 0.34 4.93 8.31
C SER A 101 0.39 3.87 9.41
N PHE A 102 1.59 3.42 9.75
CA PHE A 102 1.85 2.71 10.98
C PHE A 102 1.54 3.56 12.21
N GLY A 103 0.83 3.00 13.19
CA GLY A 103 0.59 3.63 14.51
C GLY A 103 -0.84 4.08 14.75
N THR A 104 -1.83 3.49 14.08
CA THR A 104 -3.23 3.65 14.52
C THR A 104 -3.46 2.84 15.79
N LYS A 105 -4.37 3.32 16.64
CA LYS A 105 -4.75 2.63 17.89
C LYS A 105 -5.22 1.19 17.66
N GLU A 106 -5.83 0.92 16.51
CA GLU A 106 -6.27 -0.41 16.09
C GLU A 106 -5.10 -1.38 15.86
N GLN A 107 -4.01 -0.91 15.23
CA GLN A 107 -2.80 -1.71 15.06
C GLN A 107 -2.07 -1.96 16.38
N GLU A 108 -2.08 -0.97 17.28
CA GLU A 108 -1.48 -1.14 18.62
C GLU A 108 -2.25 -2.17 19.44
N ASN A 109 -3.59 -2.12 19.43
CA ASN A 109 -4.44 -3.13 20.05
C ASN A 109 -4.22 -4.52 19.42
N LEU A 110 -4.14 -4.59 18.09
CA LEU A 110 -3.87 -5.85 17.40
C LEU A 110 -2.53 -6.48 17.80
N ALA A 111 -1.50 -5.67 18.10
CA ALA A 111 -0.23 -6.18 18.61
C ALA A 111 -0.30 -6.73 20.04
N VAL A 112 -1.27 -6.27 20.83
CA VAL A 112 -1.54 -6.81 22.16
C VAL A 112 -2.36 -8.09 22.06
N GLU A 113 -3.36 -8.11 21.18
CA GLU A 113 -4.37 -9.18 21.10
C GLU A 113 -3.93 -10.37 20.24
N ASP A 114 -3.10 -10.16 19.22
CA ASP A 114 -2.73 -11.17 18.23
C ASP A 114 -1.23 -11.48 18.21
N SER A 115 -0.87 -12.69 18.63
CA SER A 115 0.53 -13.13 18.72
C SER A 115 1.26 -13.17 17.38
N ALA A 116 0.55 -13.47 16.28
CA ALA A 116 1.14 -13.52 14.95
C ALA A 116 1.47 -12.10 14.46
N TYR A 117 0.55 -11.16 14.64
CA TYR A 117 0.80 -9.75 14.33
C TYR A 117 1.89 -9.16 15.22
N ARG A 118 1.93 -9.53 16.51
CA ARG A 118 3.00 -9.11 17.44
C ARG A 118 4.38 -9.50 16.95
N ALA A 119 4.55 -10.75 16.51
CA ALA A 119 5.83 -11.22 15.96
C ALA A 119 6.25 -10.43 14.71
N LEU A 120 5.32 -10.11 13.81
CA LEU A 120 5.58 -9.25 12.65
C LEU A 120 5.98 -7.83 13.08
N ARG A 121 5.30 -7.28 14.09
CA ARG A 121 5.62 -5.95 14.65
C ARG A 121 7.00 -5.92 15.27
N GLU A 122 7.41 -6.95 16.00
CA GLU A 122 8.77 -7.03 16.57
C GLU A 122 9.84 -7.05 15.48
N GLN A 123 9.63 -7.81 14.40
CA GLN A 123 10.52 -7.79 13.24
C GLN A 123 10.59 -6.40 12.61
N PHE A 124 9.44 -5.76 12.40
CA PHE A 124 9.37 -4.39 11.89
C PHE A 124 10.10 -3.40 12.81
N LEU A 125 9.92 -3.46 14.13
CA LEU A 125 10.62 -2.59 15.07
C LEU A 125 12.13 -2.75 14.98
N GLY A 126 12.62 -3.99 14.86
CA GLY A 126 14.03 -4.26 14.60
C GLY A 126 14.53 -3.57 13.33
N LYS A 127 13.80 -3.69 12.21
CA LYS A 127 14.14 -3.02 10.95
C LYS A 127 14.01 -1.49 11.02
N LYS A 128 13.03 -0.98 11.75
CA LYS A 128 12.80 0.46 11.98
C LYS A 128 14.00 1.10 12.69
N GLU A 129 14.57 0.43 13.68
CA GLU A 129 15.76 0.94 14.37
C GLU A 129 17.00 0.95 13.46
N VAL A 130 17.17 -0.06 12.61
CA VAL A 130 18.24 -0.04 11.59
C VAL A 130 18.02 1.11 10.60
N MET A 131 16.79 1.30 10.12
CA MET A 131 16.43 2.40 9.21
C MET A 131 16.64 3.79 9.84
N LYS A 132 16.33 3.96 11.13
CA LYS A 132 16.63 5.21 11.87
C LYS A 132 18.12 5.52 11.90
N ARG A 133 18.98 4.50 12.07
CA ARG A 133 20.43 4.67 12.04
C ARG A 133 20.95 5.00 10.64
N ALA A 134 20.21 4.62 9.60
CA ALA A 134 20.50 4.93 8.20
C ALA A 134 20.03 6.33 7.74
N GLN A 135 19.65 7.25 8.64
CA GLN A 135 19.17 8.61 8.30
C GLN A 135 20.09 9.40 7.35
N ALA A 136 21.41 9.23 7.48
CA ALA A 136 22.38 9.89 6.59
C ALA A 136 22.23 9.40 5.13
N LEU A 137 21.94 8.11 4.94
CA LEU A 137 21.69 7.51 3.64
C LEU A 137 20.36 7.99 3.05
N THR A 138 19.33 8.25 3.87
CA THR A 138 18.05 8.83 3.41
C THR A 138 18.25 10.21 2.78
N ARG A 139 19.09 11.07 3.38
CA ARG A 139 19.38 12.41 2.82
C ARG A 139 20.07 12.29 1.45
N MET A 140 21.00 11.36 1.34
CA MET A 140 21.69 11.08 0.08
C MET A 140 20.71 10.56 -0.98
N ARG A 141 19.85 9.59 -0.62
CA ARG A 141 18.78 9.09 -1.50
C ARG A 141 17.90 10.22 -2.02
N ASN A 142 17.43 11.11 -1.16
CA ASN A 142 16.58 12.23 -1.57
C ASN A 142 17.30 13.17 -2.55
N LYS A 143 18.59 13.44 -2.32
CA LYS A 143 19.39 14.28 -3.22
C LYS A 143 19.53 13.64 -4.61
N VAL A 144 19.93 12.36 -4.67
CA VAL A 144 20.09 11.64 -5.94
C VAL A 144 18.73 11.50 -6.65
N TYR A 145 17.67 11.22 -5.89
CA TYR A 145 16.30 11.18 -6.41
C TYR A 145 15.90 12.50 -7.09
N GLU A 146 16.12 13.63 -6.43
CA GLU A 146 15.77 14.95 -6.99
C GLU A 146 16.55 15.23 -8.28
N GLN A 147 17.85 14.93 -8.29
CA GLN A 147 18.73 15.12 -9.44
C GLN A 147 18.33 14.27 -10.66
N HIS A 148 17.80 13.06 -10.41
CA HIS A 148 17.45 12.09 -11.45
C HIS A 148 15.93 11.85 -11.57
N SER A 149 15.13 12.79 -11.03
CA SER A 149 13.66 12.69 -10.99
C SER A 149 13.04 12.55 -12.38
N ALA A 150 13.66 13.13 -13.41
CA ALA A 150 13.21 12.99 -14.80
C ALA A 150 13.26 11.55 -15.33
N GLU A 151 14.20 10.72 -14.87
CA GLU A 151 14.28 9.30 -15.24
C GLU A 151 13.27 8.44 -14.48
N LEU A 152 12.85 8.90 -13.30
CA LEU A 152 11.89 8.22 -12.42
C LEU A 152 10.44 8.56 -12.78
N ALA A 153 10.17 9.79 -13.22
CA ALA A 153 8.83 10.29 -13.50
C ALA A 153 8.01 9.39 -14.44
N PRO A 154 8.55 8.85 -15.57
CA PRO A 154 7.79 7.94 -16.42
C PRO A 154 7.38 6.63 -15.73
N LEU A 155 8.20 6.14 -14.80
CA LEU A 155 7.89 4.93 -14.01
C LEU A 155 6.82 5.20 -12.96
N GLU A 156 6.90 6.33 -12.27
CA GLU A 156 5.88 6.77 -11.33
C GLU A 156 4.54 7.02 -12.02
N GLU A 157 4.55 7.65 -13.20
CA GLU A 157 3.35 7.87 -14.02
C GLU A 157 2.73 6.54 -14.46
N LYS A 158 3.57 5.59 -14.93
CA LYS A 158 3.11 4.24 -15.27
C LYS A 158 2.47 3.55 -14.06
N LEU A 159 3.14 3.55 -12.90
CA LEU A 159 2.59 2.97 -11.68
C LEU A 159 1.25 3.62 -11.32
N PHE A 160 1.17 4.94 -11.37
CA PHE A 160 -0.05 5.68 -11.06
C PHE A 160 -1.21 5.29 -11.99
N ASN A 161 -0.93 5.09 -13.28
CA ASN A 161 -1.93 4.63 -14.25
C ASN A 161 -2.33 3.17 -14.01
N ASP A 162 -1.38 2.28 -13.69
CA ASP A 162 -1.65 0.88 -13.34
C ASP A 162 -2.52 0.79 -12.06
N LEU A 163 -2.27 1.65 -11.07
CA LEU A 163 -3.08 1.74 -9.86
C LEU A 163 -4.48 2.31 -10.13
N LYS A 164 -4.62 3.27 -11.05
CA LYS A 164 -5.94 3.73 -11.51
C LYS A 164 -6.72 2.62 -12.20
N ALA A 165 -6.05 1.81 -13.02
CA ALA A 165 -6.68 0.66 -13.67
C ALA A 165 -7.15 -0.38 -12.64
N LEU A 166 -6.33 -0.64 -11.60
CA LEU A 166 -6.74 -1.49 -10.47
C LEU A 166 -7.94 -0.90 -9.72
N GLN A 167 -7.96 0.41 -9.45
CA GLN A 167 -9.12 1.07 -8.84
C GLN A 167 -10.38 0.92 -9.71
N ALA A 168 -10.27 1.16 -11.02
CA ALA A 168 -11.41 1.01 -11.92
C ALA A 168 -11.94 -0.43 -11.93
N GLU A 169 -11.05 -1.42 -11.80
CA GLU A 169 -11.42 -2.82 -11.67
C GLU A 169 -12.10 -3.12 -10.33
N VAL A 170 -11.64 -2.53 -9.22
CA VAL A 170 -12.34 -2.57 -7.92
C VAL A 170 -13.76 -2.01 -8.08
N ASP A 171 -13.88 -0.79 -8.61
CA ASP A 171 -15.16 -0.10 -8.77
C ASP A 171 -16.13 -0.90 -9.65
N ARG A 172 -15.62 -1.52 -10.72
CA ARG A 172 -16.38 -2.39 -11.61
C ARG A 172 -16.88 -3.64 -10.89
N ARG A 173 -16.03 -4.32 -10.12
CA ARG A 173 -16.44 -5.53 -9.37
C ARG A 173 -17.45 -5.20 -8.27
N MET A 174 -17.24 -4.10 -7.55
CA MET A 174 -18.19 -3.61 -6.55
C MET A 174 -19.55 -3.23 -7.17
N SER A 175 -19.55 -2.63 -8.37
CA SER A 175 -20.76 -2.23 -9.09
C SER A 175 -21.49 -3.43 -9.75
N ASN A 176 -20.74 -4.45 -10.18
CA ASN A 176 -21.26 -5.72 -10.73
C ASN A 176 -21.59 -6.75 -9.64
N THR A 177 -21.77 -6.31 -8.40
CA THR A 177 -22.39 -7.12 -7.34
C THR A 177 -23.90 -6.80 -7.17
N PRO A 178 -24.81 -7.09 -8.13
CA PRO A 178 -26.26 -6.97 -7.91
C PRO A 178 -26.97 -8.33 -7.73
N GLN A 179 -27.83 -8.43 -6.72
CA GLN A 179 -29.12 -9.15 -6.74
C GLN A 179 -29.16 -10.66 -7.08
N GLU A 180 -28.09 -11.43 -6.93
CA GLU A 180 -28.16 -12.91 -7.06
C GLU A 180 -28.77 -13.63 -5.84
N GLN A 181 -29.30 -12.89 -4.86
CA GLN A 181 -29.98 -13.45 -3.67
C GLN A 181 -31.52 -13.26 -3.68
N SER A 182 -32.12 -12.89 -4.82
CA SER A 182 -33.58 -12.82 -4.96
C SER A 182 -34.13 -13.64 -6.13
N ARG A 183 -33.45 -14.73 -6.48
CA ARG A 183 -34.02 -15.79 -7.33
C ARG A 183 -33.97 -17.13 -6.63
#